data_AF-A0A3J4LGS2-F1
#
_entry.id   AF-A0A3J4LGS2-F1
#
_cell.length_a   1.000
_cell.length_b   1.000
_cell.length_c   1.000
_cell.angle_alpha   90.00
_cell.angle_beta   90.00
_cell.angle_gamma   90.00
#
_symmetry.space_group_name_H-M   'P 1'
#
loop_
_entity.id
_entity.type
_entity.pdbx_description
1 polymer ?
#
loop_
_entity_poly.entity_id
_entity_poly.type
_entity_poly.pdbx_seq_one_letter_code
_entity_poly.pdbx_strand_id
1 'polypeptide(L)'
;MNALLTQIVMELKSGNIRRCEAMGLTLEEIQELNSLTVEDLHYLVNTPVSLLTFRINHTNLNTMLAQARREQTRTQRIDRALTLGGSIELMQHFFGLTATEVSSRRRLVGVVTRQGRSQVPTEEQELAVWQQWKASNVDNLESLDALEAMMLIAEQQDISLTAVWTLTKGWSAA
;
A
#
# COMPACT_ATOMS: atom_id res chain seq x y z
N MET A 1 0.43 34.10 -9.04
CA MET A 1 0.88 33.24 -10.16
C MET A 1 2.39 32.99 -10.17
N ASN A 2 3.20 33.65 -9.32
CA ASN A 2 4.67 33.62 -9.41
C ASN A 2 5.41 32.66 -8.47
N ALA A 3 4.72 31.93 -7.59
CA ALA A 3 5.38 31.02 -6.63
C ALA A 3 6.21 29.91 -7.31
N LEU A 4 5.75 29.44 -8.49
CA LEU A 4 6.47 28.45 -9.29
C LEU A 4 7.76 29.02 -9.89
N LEU A 5 7.72 30.25 -10.39
CA LEU A 5 8.89 30.94 -10.92
C LEU A 5 9.89 31.27 -9.80
N THR A 6 9.40 31.71 -8.64
CA THR A 6 10.23 31.88 -7.43
C THR A 6 10.86 30.56 -6.99
N GLN A 7 10.13 29.44 -7.03
CA GLN A 7 10.68 28.13 -6.71
C GLN A 7 11.77 27.71 -7.71
N ILE A 8 11.57 27.92 -9.01
CA ILE A 8 12.59 27.67 -10.04
C ILE A 8 13.85 28.49 -9.76
N VAL A 9 13.71 29.78 -9.48
CA VAL A 9 14.83 30.68 -9.15
C VAL A 9 15.55 30.23 -7.88
N MET A 10 14.82 29.80 -6.85
CA MET A 10 15.41 29.26 -5.61
C MET A 10 16.16 27.96 -5.85
N GLU A 11 15.59 27.01 -6.61
CA GLU A 11 16.27 25.74 -6.95
C GLU A 11 17.52 26.01 -7.79
N LEU A 12 17.48 26.96 -8.72
CA LEU A 12 18.63 27.42 -9.50
C LEU A 12 19.73 28.00 -8.60
N LYS A 13 19.39 28.94 -7.70
CA LYS A 13 20.36 29.53 -6.77
C LYS A 13 20.91 28.52 -5.75
N SER A 14 20.17 27.46 -5.46
CA SER A 14 20.63 26.34 -4.62
C SER A 14 21.53 25.33 -5.35
N GLY A 15 21.72 25.48 -6.67
CA GLY A 15 22.58 24.61 -7.49
C GLY A 15 21.92 23.30 -7.94
N ASN A 16 20.60 23.15 -7.77
CA ASN A 16 19.86 21.93 -8.10
C ASN A 16 19.48 21.85 -9.60
N ILE A 17 20.47 21.88 -10.50
CA ILE A 17 20.27 21.88 -11.96
C ILE A 17 19.39 20.70 -12.42
N ARG A 18 19.60 19.51 -11.85
CA ARG A 18 18.80 18.30 -12.16
C ARG A 18 17.30 18.47 -11.90
N ARG A 19 16.92 19.27 -10.88
CA ARG A 19 15.51 19.54 -10.60
C ARG A 19 14.93 20.52 -11.62
N CYS A 20 15.70 21.48 -12.08
CA CYS A 20 15.30 22.41 -13.14
C CYS A 20 15.05 21.68 -14.47
N GLU A 21 15.93 20.75 -14.83
CA GLU A 21 15.73 19.87 -16.00
C GLU A 21 14.48 19.00 -15.86
N ALA A 22 14.23 18.43 -14.67
CA ALA A 22 13.03 17.65 -14.40
C ALA A 22 11.73 18.48 -14.46
N MET A 23 11.82 19.80 -14.26
CA MET A 23 10.71 20.74 -14.45
C MET A 23 10.49 21.12 -15.93
N GLY A 24 11.39 20.69 -16.83
CA GLY A 24 11.28 20.90 -18.28
C GLY A 24 12.12 22.06 -18.82
N LEU A 25 13.00 22.67 -18.01
CA LEU A 25 13.93 23.69 -18.47
C LEU A 25 15.11 23.05 -19.21
N THR A 26 15.52 23.65 -20.32
CA THR A 26 16.74 23.30 -21.03
C THR A 26 17.96 23.85 -20.31
N LEU A 27 19.14 23.29 -20.60
CA LEU A 27 20.40 23.76 -20.02
C LEU A 27 20.69 25.22 -20.37
N GLU A 28 20.34 25.66 -21.58
CA GLU A 28 20.50 27.04 -22.03
C GLU A 28 19.60 27.98 -21.21
N GLU A 29 18.31 27.66 -21.05
CA GLU A 29 17.39 28.45 -20.22
C GLU A 29 17.84 28.54 -18.76
N ILE A 30 18.41 27.45 -18.22
CA ILE A 30 18.97 27.42 -16.86
C ILE A 30 20.17 28.37 -16.72
N GLN A 31 21.06 28.40 -17.72
CA GLN A 31 22.23 29.29 -17.71
C GLN A 31 21.81 30.76 -17.78
N GLU A 32 20.87 31.08 -18.67
CA GLU A 32 20.31 32.43 -18.81
C GLU A 32 19.58 32.86 -17.53
N LEU A 33 18.73 32.01 -16.94
CA LEU A 33 18.06 32.32 -15.68
C LEU A 33 19.04 32.54 -14.51
N ASN A 34 20.19 31.87 -14.52
CA ASN A 34 21.19 32.02 -13.46
C ASN A 34 22.01 33.32 -13.59
N SER A 35 22.17 33.84 -14.82
CA SER A 35 22.88 35.09 -15.10
C SER A 35 22.03 36.35 -14.86
N LEU A 36 20.70 36.21 -14.72
CA LEU A 36 19.79 37.31 -14.45
C LEU A 36 20.07 38.06 -13.14
N THR A 37 19.86 39.37 -13.19
CA THR A 37 19.91 40.25 -12.02
C THR A 37 18.57 40.24 -11.26
N VAL A 38 18.56 40.85 -10.08
CA VAL A 38 17.33 41.03 -9.28
C VAL A 38 16.29 41.87 -10.03
N GLU A 39 16.73 42.85 -10.82
CA GLU A 39 15.84 43.70 -11.62
C GLU A 39 15.18 42.91 -12.76
N ASP A 40 15.94 42.06 -13.45
CA ASP A 40 15.43 41.18 -14.50
C ASP A 40 14.40 40.17 -13.96
N LEU A 41 14.68 39.61 -12.79
CA LEU A 41 13.73 38.73 -12.10
C LEU A 41 12.45 39.47 -11.71
N HIS A 42 12.57 40.71 -11.23
CA HIS A 42 11.40 41.54 -10.91
C HIS A 42 10.58 41.85 -12.17
N TYR A 43 11.23 42.06 -13.31
CA TYR A 43 10.54 42.25 -14.59
C TYR A 43 9.77 40.98 -15.02
N LEU A 44 10.41 39.81 -14.96
CA LEU A 44 9.77 38.54 -15.32
C LEU A 44 8.57 38.20 -14.42
N VAL A 45 8.69 38.45 -13.11
CA VAL A 45 7.61 38.22 -12.14
C VAL A 45 6.42 39.15 -12.38
N ASN A 46 6.65 40.39 -12.82
CA ASN A 46 5.57 41.37 -13.04
C ASN A 46 5.04 41.40 -14.48
N THR A 47 5.54 40.52 -15.35
CA THR A 47 5.09 40.42 -16.74
C THR A 47 3.69 39.77 -16.79
N PRO A 48 2.73 40.34 -17.54
CA PRO A 48 1.35 39.83 -17.61
C PRO A 48 1.20 38.56 -18.49
N VAL A 49 2.30 38.04 -19.03
CA VAL A 49 2.32 36.87 -19.92
C VAL A 49 2.48 35.59 -19.08
N SER A 50 1.74 34.55 -19.44
CA SER A 50 1.86 33.24 -18.80
C SER A 50 3.17 32.56 -19.19
N LEU A 51 4.19 32.67 -18.33
CA LEU A 51 5.50 32.03 -18.53
C LEU A 51 5.47 30.51 -18.31
N LEU A 52 4.50 30.00 -17.55
CA LEU A 52 4.38 28.58 -17.21
C LEU A 52 2.96 28.09 -17.45
N THR A 53 2.83 26.94 -18.11
CA THR A 53 1.55 26.24 -18.23
C THR A 53 1.63 24.95 -17.45
N PHE A 54 0.91 24.88 -16.32
CA PHE A 54 0.81 23.65 -15.54
C PHE A 54 -0.28 22.75 -16.13
N ARG A 55 0.08 21.51 -16.49
CA ARG A 55 -0.87 20.49 -16.94
C ARG A 55 -0.74 19.25 -16.08
N ILE A 56 -1.85 18.82 -15.49
CA ILE A 56 -1.92 17.55 -14.78
C ILE A 56 -2.12 16.44 -15.81
N ASN A 57 -1.24 15.44 -15.80
CA ASN A 57 -1.50 14.21 -16.53
C ASN A 57 -2.54 13.37 -15.77
N HIS A 58 -3.82 13.57 -16.09
CA HIS A 58 -4.93 12.90 -15.42
C HIS A 58 -4.88 11.36 -15.57
N THR A 59 -4.36 10.85 -16.68
CA THR A 59 -4.20 9.40 -16.90
C THR A 59 -3.23 8.79 -15.90
N ASN A 60 -2.04 9.40 -15.76
CA ASN A 60 -1.03 8.93 -14.80
C ASN A 60 -1.52 9.10 -13.36
N LEU A 61 -2.14 10.25 -13.05
CA LEU A 61 -2.68 10.51 -11.71
C LEU A 61 -3.72 9.45 -11.32
N ASN A 62 -4.69 9.17 -12.18
CA ASN A 62 -5.72 8.17 -11.90
C ASN A 62 -5.13 6.77 -11.74
N THR A 63 -4.13 6.42 -12.54
CA THR A 63 -3.43 5.13 -12.44
C THR A 63 -2.70 5.01 -11.10
N MET A 64 -1.96 6.05 -10.69
CA MET A 64 -1.26 6.08 -9.40
C MET A 64 -2.24 6.02 -8.22
N LEU A 65 -3.37 6.73 -8.30
CA LEU A 65 -4.41 6.68 -7.28
C LEU A 65 -5.02 5.28 -7.15
N ALA A 66 -5.34 4.62 -8.27
CA ALA A 66 -5.85 3.26 -8.26
C ALA A 66 -4.84 2.26 -7.70
N GLN A 67 -3.55 2.42 -8.00
CA GLN A 67 -2.47 1.61 -7.43
C GLN A 67 -2.33 1.84 -5.92
N ALA A 68 -2.33 3.09 -5.47
CA ALA A 68 -2.24 3.43 -4.05
C ALA A 68 -3.41 2.84 -3.24
N ARG A 69 -4.62 2.87 -3.80
CA ARG A 69 -5.79 2.24 -3.18
C ARG A 69 -5.66 0.72 -3.08
N ARG A 70 -5.19 0.06 -4.15
CA ARG A 70 -4.94 -1.39 -4.12
C ARG A 70 -3.90 -1.78 -3.07
N GLU A 71 -2.82 -1.00 -2.96
CA GLU A 71 -1.77 -1.24 -1.96
C GLU A 71 -2.27 -1.01 -0.52
N GLN A 72 -3.13 0.00 -0.32
CA GLN A 72 -3.79 0.25 0.95
C GLN A 72 -4.66 -0.96 1.36
N THR A 73 -5.51 -1.47 0.46
CA THR A 73 -6.34 -2.65 0.72
C THR A 73 -5.50 -3.89 1.00
N ARG A 74 -4.43 -4.11 0.23
CA ARG A 74 -3.48 -5.22 0.47
C ARG A 74 -2.87 -5.14 1.86
N THR A 75 -2.40 -3.95 2.26
CA THR A 75 -1.82 -3.72 3.59
C THR A 75 -2.84 -3.98 4.71
N GLN A 76 -4.08 -3.50 4.57
CA GLN A 76 -5.14 -3.77 5.53
C GLN A 76 -5.43 -5.26 5.70
N ARG A 77 -5.47 -6.02 4.60
CA ARG A 77 -5.66 -7.48 4.63
C ARG A 77 -4.51 -8.20 5.33
N ILE A 78 -3.26 -7.77 5.08
CA ILE A 78 -2.08 -8.30 5.78
C ILE A 78 -2.21 -8.09 7.28
N ASP A 79 -2.48 -6.85 7.70
CA ASP A 79 -2.54 -6.51 9.11
C ASP A 79 -3.70 -7.24 9.82
N ARG A 80 -4.87 -7.34 9.17
CA ARG A 80 -6.01 -8.14 9.65
C ARG A 80 -5.63 -9.62 9.82
N ALA A 81 -5.02 -10.23 8.81
CA ALA A 81 -4.59 -11.62 8.87
C ALA A 81 -3.58 -11.87 10.01
N LEU A 82 -2.67 -10.91 10.26
CA LEU A 82 -1.74 -10.98 11.39
C LEU A 82 -2.44 -10.86 12.74
N THR A 83 -3.40 -9.95 12.87
CA THR A 83 -4.18 -9.78 14.12
C THR A 83 -5.01 -11.02 14.46
N LEU A 84 -5.50 -11.74 13.44
CA LEU A 84 -6.24 -12.99 13.60
C LEU A 84 -5.31 -14.21 13.81
N GLY A 85 -4.01 -14.00 13.98
CA GLY A 85 -3.07 -15.08 14.27
C GLY A 85 -2.65 -15.90 13.05
N GLY A 86 -2.68 -15.31 11.84
CA GLY A 86 -2.17 -15.95 10.63
C GLY A 86 -0.70 -16.33 10.74
N SER A 87 -0.38 -17.59 10.46
CA SER A 87 0.96 -18.20 10.51
C SER A 87 1.89 -17.65 9.43
N ILE A 88 3.21 -17.82 9.61
CA ILE A 88 4.21 -17.40 8.60
C ILE A 88 3.92 -18.09 7.26
N GLU A 89 3.55 -19.37 7.29
CA GLU A 89 3.20 -20.13 6.08
C GLU A 89 1.98 -19.55 5.35
N LEU A 90 0.91 -19.21 6.08
CA LEU A 90 -0.28 -18.57 5.51
C LEU A 90 0.07 -17.20 4.91
N MET A 91 0.87 -16.41 5.63
CA MET A 91 1.29 -15.09 5.16
C MET A 91 2.18 -15.17 3.93
N GLN A 92 3.06 -16.17 3.85
CA GLN A 92 3.88 -16.44 2.67
C GLN A 92 3.01 -16.86 1.48
N HIS A 93 2.02 -17.71 1.73
CA HIS A 93 1.13 -18.25 0.72
C HIS A 93 0.26 -17.18 0.05
N PHE A 94 -0.48 -16.39 0.84
CA PHE A 94 -1.41 -15.39 0.30
C PHE A 94 -0.77 -14.04 -0.04
N PHE A 95 0.32 -13.69 0.63
CA PHE A 95 0.91 -12.35 0.49
C PHE A 95 2.37 -12.37 0.02
N GLY A 96 3.02 -13.54 -0.11
CA GLY A 96 4.43 -13.63 -0.51
C GLY A 96 5.40 -13.08 0.52
N LEU A 97 4.97 -12.90 1.78
CA LEU A 97 5.80 -12.33 2.84
C LEU A 97 6.78 -13.37 3.39
N THR A 98 8.01 -12.93 3.63
CA THR A 98 9.04 -13.71 4.33
C THR A 98 8.79 -13.74 5.84
N ALA A 99 9.39 -14.71 6.53
CA ALA A 99 9.35 -14.79 7.99
C ALA A 99 9.83 -13.50 8.69
N THR A 100 10.83 -12.82 8.11
CA THR A 100 11.38 -11.58 8.64
C THR A 100 10.40 -10.41 8.54
N GLU A 101 9.70 -10.29 7.40
CA GLU A 101 8.67 -9.27 7.18
C GLU A 101 7.46 -9.50 8.08
N VAL A 102 7.01 -10.76 8.20
CA VAL A 102 5.91 -11.14 9.12
C VAL A 102 6.25 -10.79 10.56
N SER A 103 7.46 -11.14 11.02
CA SER A 103 7.90 -10.85 12.40
C SER A 103 8.00 -9.35 12.67
N SER A 104 8.50 -8.58 11.69
CA SER A 104 8.61 -7.12 11.79
C SER A 104 7.24 -6.46 11.81
N ARG A 105 6.32 -6.86 10.93
CA ARG A 105 4.95 -6.34 10.88
C ARG A 105 4.15 -6.67 12.14
N ARG A 106 4.25 -7.90 12.68
CA ARG A 106 3.59 -8.25 13.95
C ARG A 106 3.99 -7.31 15.09
N ARG A 107 5.27 -6.98 15.17
CA ARG A 107 5.79 -6.02 16.16
C ARG A 107 5.23 -4.62 15.96
N LEU A 108 5.10 -4.16 14.71
CA LEU A 108 4.54 -2.85 14.37
C LEU A 108 3.04 -2.74 14.66
N VAL A 109 2.26 -3.78 14.34
CA VAL A 109 0.81 -3.82 14.58
C VAL A 109 0.48 -4.05 16.07
N GLY A 110 1.48 -4.35 16.90
CA GLY A 110 1.27 -4.62 18.32
C GLY A 110 0.59 -5.97 18.58
N VAL A 111 0.65 -6.89 17.61
CA VAL A 111 0.21 -8.27 17.81
C VAL A 111 1.22 -8.93 18.74
N VAL A 112 0.91 -8.90 20.05
CA VAL A 112 1.60 -9.74 21.02
C VAL A 112 1.25 -11.15 20.61
N THR A 113 2.21 -11.85 19.99
CA THR A 113 2.09 -13.28 19.70
C THR A 113 1.59 -13.94 20.98
N ARG A 114 0.33 -14.42 21.00
CA ARG A 114 -0.16 -15.30 22.06
C ARG A 114 0.81 -16.47 22.05
N GLN A 115 1.82 -16.44 22.93
CA GLN A 115 2.75 -17.54 23.11
C GLN A 115 1.95 -18.65 23.77
N GLY A 116 1.40 -19.52 22.93
CA GLY A 116 0.57 -20.64 23.33
C GLY A 116 0.10 -21.34 22.07
N ARG A 117 0.05 -22.68 22.10
CA ARG A 117 -0.54 -23.48 21.02
C ARG A 117 -1.91 -22.87 20.70
N SER A 118 -2.17 -22.60 19.42
CA SER A 118 -3.52 -22.23 19.01
C SER A 118 -4.46 -23.27 19.61
N GLN A 119 -5.46 -22.83 20.38
CA GLN A 119 -6.40 -23.77 20.97
C GLN A 119 -6.97 -24.58 19.81
N VAL A 120 -6.85 -25.90 19.90
CA VAL A 120 -7.46 -26.80 18.92
C VAL A 120 -8.95 -26.49 18.96
N PRO A 121 -9.58 -26.15 17.83
CA PRO A 121 -11.02 -25.88 17.80
C PRO A 121 -11.77 -27.05 18.42
N THR A 122 -12.80 -26.74 19.21
CA THR A 122 -13.73 -27.77 19.69
C THR A 122 -14.55 -28.33 18.52
N GLU A 123 -15.10 -29.54 18.67
CA GLU A 123 -15.96 -30.15 17.63
C GLU A 123 -17.12 -29.23 17.21
N GLU A 124 -17.70 -28.49 18.17
CA GLU A 124 -18.73 -27.49 17.91
C GLU A 124 -18.23 -26.34 17.01
N GLN A 125 -17.02 -25.84 17.29
CA GLN A 125 -16.38 -24.80 16.48
C GLN A 125 -16.00 -25.34 15.10
N GLU A 126 -15.48 -26.56 14.97
CA GLU A 126 -15.17 -27.17 13.68
C GLU A 126 -16.43 -27.29 12.81
N LEU A 127 -17.54 -27.74 13.39
CA LEU A 127 -18.82 -27.82 12.70
C LEU A 127 -19.32 -26.44 12.26
N ALA A 128 -19.20 -25.43 13.13
CA ALA A 128 -19.59 -24.06 12.82
C ALA A 128 -18.74 -23.48 11.66
N VAL A 129 -17.42 -23.67 11.71
CA VAL A 129 -16.49 -23.26 10.64
C VAL A 129 -16.87 -23.95 9.32
N TRP A 130 -17.18 -25.24 9.34
CA TRP A 130 -17.57 -25.98 8.14
C TRP A 130 -18.87 -25.44 7.51
N GLN A 131 -19.89 -25.20 8.33
CA GLN A 131 -21.17 -24.65 7.87
C GLN A 131 -20.99 -23.25 7.25
N GLN A 132 -20.23 -22.38 7.91
CA GLN A 132 -19.98 -21.02 7.43
C GLN A 132 -19.10 -21.00 6.17
N TRP A 133 -18.09 -21.87 6.10
CA TRP A 133 -17.26 -22.04 4.93
C TRP A 133 -18.09 -22.49 3.72
N LYS A 134 -18.93 -23.52 3.91
CA LYS A 134 -19.81 -24.01 2.85
C LYS A 134 -20.81 -22.96 2.38
N ALA A 135 -21.33 -22.14 3.30
CA ALA A 135 -22.23 -21.03 2.97
C ALA A 135 -21.53 -19.89 2.20
N SER A 136 -20.20 -19.76 2.31
CA SER A 136 -19.44 -18.72 1.63
C SER A 136 -19.28 -18.97 0.13
N ASN A 137 -19.58 -20.20 -0.35
CA ASN A 137 -19.62 -20.59 -1.76
C ASN A 137 -18.36 -20.16 -2.56
N VAL A 138 -17.19 -20.32 -1.95
CA VAL A 138 -15.91 -19.99 -2.58
C VAL A 138 -15.35 -21.23 -3.28
N ASP A 139 -15.20 -21.15 -4.60
CA ASP A 139 -14.73 -22.27 -5.42
C ASP A 139 -13.20 -22.47 -5.36
N ASN A 140 -12.45 -21.40 -5.06
CA ASN A 140 -10.99 -21.42 -5.07
C ASN A 140 -10.40 -21.04 -3.70
N LEU A 141 -9.87 -22.03 -2.98
CA LEU A 141 -9.20 -21.87 -1.68
C LEU A 141 -7.97 -20.96 -1.70
N GLU A 142 -7.36 -20.80 -2.87
CA GLU A 142 -6.17 -19.99 -3.10
C GLU A 142 -6.51 -18.51 -3.39
N SER A 143 -7.80 -18.19 -3.54
CA SER A 143 -8.25 -16.85 -3.85
C SER A 143 -8.20 -15.91 -2.64
N LEU A 144 -8.13 -14.60 -2.90
CA LEU A 144 -8.27 -13.60 -1.85
C LEU A 144 -9.68 -13.60 -1.24
N ASP A 145 -10.68 -14.04 -1.99
CA ASP A 145 -12.06 -14.16 -1.50
C ASP A 145 -12.18 -15.30 -0.48
N ALA A 146 -11.48 -16.42 -0.72
CA ALA A 146 -11.33 -17.49 0.26
C ALA A 146 -10.67 -16.98 1.55
N LEU A 147 -9.59 -16.21 1.42
CA LEU A 147 -8.92 -15.63 2.59
C LEU A 147 -9.86 -14.69 3.36
N GLU A 148 -10.64 -13.85 2.67
CA GLU A 148 -11.61 -12.97 3.33
C GLU A 148 -12.70 -13.74 4.07
N ALA A 149 -13.23 -14.81 3.47
CA ALA A 149 -14.17 -15.70 4.14
C ALA A 149 -13.54 -16.36 5.39
N MET A 150 -12.31 -16.87 5.28
CA MET A 150 -11.59 -17.45 6.43
C MET A 150 -11.36 -16.44 7.56
N MET A 151 -10.98 -15.20 7.23
CA MET A 151 -10.81 -14.13 8.22
C MET A 151 -12.12 -13.79 8.93
N LEU A 152 -13.24 -13.76 8.18
CA LEU A 152 -14.56 -13.49 8.74
C LEU A 152 -15.01 -14.62 9.68
N ILE A 153 -14.78 -15.89 9.31
CA ILE A 153 -15.08 -17.05 10.15
C ILE A 153 -14.22 -17.04 11.42
N ALA A 154 -12.92 -16.75 11.29
CA ALA A 154 -12.00 -16.65 12.42
C ALA A 154 -12.46 -15.59 13.44
N GLU A 155 -12.92 -14.44 12.97
CA GLU A 155 -13.49 -13.37 13.81
C GLU A 155 -14.78 -13.79 14.51
N GLN A 156 -15.68 -14.49 13.81
CA GLN A 156 -16.98 -14.89 14.37
C GLN A 156 -16.86 -15.99 15.43
N GLN A 157 -15.92 -16.91 15.24
CA GLN A 157 -15.73 -18.08 16.11
C GLN A 157 -14.65 -17.86 17.19
N ASP A 158 -14.01 -16.68 17.22
CA ASP A 158 -12.86 -16.33 18.09
C ASP A 158 -11.73 -17.38 18.06
N ILE A 159 -11.43 -17.89 16.86
CA ILE A 159 -10.36 -18.85 16.61
C ILE A 159 -9.30 -18.24 15.71
N SER A 160 -8.08 -18.77 15.79
CA SER A 160 -7.00 -18.29 14.92
C SER A 160 -7.30 -18.55 13.45
N LEU A 161 -6.92 -17.60 12.59
CA LEU A 161 -6.99 -17.73 11.13
C LEU A 161 -6.23 -18.97 10.64
N THR A 162 -5.12 -19.33 11.27
CA THR A 162 -4.39 -20.55 10.92
C THR A 162 -5.18 -21.82 11.16
N ALA A 163 -5.97 -21.90 12.24
CA ALA A 163 -6.82 -23.06 12.51
C ALA A 163 -7.92 -23.21 11.43
N VAL A 164 -8.58 -22.11 11.06
CA VAL A 164 -9.57 -22.09 9.97
C VAL A 164 -8.93 -22.53 8.65
N TRP A 165 -7.74 -22.02 8.34
CA TRP A 165 -7.01 -22.39 7.12
C TRP A 165 -6.63 -23.87 7.08
N THR A 166 -6.20 -24.45 8.21
CA THR A 166 -5.88 -25.89 8.27
C THR A 166 -7.13 -26.77 8.11
N LEU A 167 -8.27 -26.37 8.69
CA LEU A 167 -9.53 -27.10 8.54
C LEU A 167 -10.05 -27.07 7.10
N THR A 168 -10.07 -25.88 6.49
CA THR A 168 -10.52 -25.69 5.10
C THR A 168 -9.64 -26.43 4.09
N LYS A 169 -8.31 -26.44 4.30
CA LYS A 169 -7.40 -27.30 3.52
C LYS A 169 -7.70 -28.79 3.72
N GLY A 170 -7.95 -29.22 4.96
CA GLY A 170 -8.28 -30.61 5.27
C GLY A 170 -9.53 -31.12 4.54
N TRP A 171 -10.58 -30.30 4.42
CA TRP A 171 -11.80 -30.67 3.71
C TRP A 171 -11.67 -30.68 2.19
N SER A 172 -10.68 -29.97 1.64
CA SER A 172 -10.40 -29.95 0.20
C SER A 172 -9.57 -31.14 -0.28
N ALA A 173 -8.86 -31.78 0.65
CA ALA A 173 -8.02 -32.94 0.39
C ALA A 173 -8.75 -34.29 0.59
N ALA A 174 -10.01 -34.25 1.05
CA ALA A 174 -10.88 -35.40 1.29
C ALA A 174 -11.94 -35.52 0.19
#